data_AF-A0A1C7I8J8-F1
#
_entry.id   AF-A0A1C7I8J8-F1
#
_cell.length_a   1.000
_cell.length_b   1.000
_cell.length_c   1.000
_cell.angle_alpha   90.00
_cell.angle_beta   90.00
_cell.angle_gamma   90.00
#
_symmetry.space_group_name_H-M   'P 1'
#
loop_
_entity.id
_entity.type
_entity.pdbx_description
1 polymer ?
#
loop_
_entity_poly.entity_id
_entity_poly.type
_entity_poly.pdbx_seq_one_letter_code
_entity_poly.pdbx_strand_id
1 'polypeptide(L)'
;MEREVLAEDLKKLYKAGDMVKADCGGCQGCSACCQGMGDSIKLDPLDVYRLETNLGLTFEELMNRHIELHITEGSILPNLRMQGTKERCIFLNEEGRCVVHGFRPGLCRLFPLGRYYEEGEFSYYLQSQECPKKNKTKIKVGKWLDIPDLKKYEEFAAKWHFLLKDIRNLLEEKQDEQLTKELNMYVLNLFYTNPYESGADFYIQFEERLEQMRKLLSVLRQNA
;
A
#
# COMPACT_ATOMS: atom_id res chain seq x y z
N MET A 1 -6.69 -1.09 -6.33
CA MET A 1 -6.10 0.14 -6.87
C MET A 1 -5.42 -0.18 -8.19
N GLU A 2 -6.23 -0.30 -9.23
CA GLU A 2 -5.79 -0.35 -10.63
C GLU A 2 -5.64 1.11 -11.09
N ARG A 3 -4.41 1.64 -11.08
CA ARG A 3 -4.15 2.96 -11.68
C ARG A 3 -4.24 2.82 -13.20
N GLU A 4 -4.59 3.89 -13.90
CA GLU A 4 -4.32 3.97 -15.34
C GLU A 4 -2.80 3.84 -15.55
N VAL A 5 -2.38 2.68 -16.02
CA VAL A 5 -0.97 2.40 -16.33
C VAL A 5 -0.76 2.65 -17.82
N LEU A 6 0.33 3.35 -18.16
CA LEU A 6 0.73 3.51 -19.55
C LEU A 6 0.98 2.14 -20.17
N ALA A 7 0.30 1.83 -21.29
CA ALA A 7 0.47 0.57 -22.00
C ALA A 7 1.95 0.29 -22.35
N GLU A 8 2.74 1.34 -22.56
CA GLU A 8 4.20 1.25 -22.75
C GLU A 8 4.93 0.64 -21.55
N ASP A 9 4.56 1.03 -20.33
CA ASP A 9 5.20 0.55 -19.10
C ASP A 9 4.85 -0.94 -18.84
N LEU A 10 3.68 -1.39 -19.30
CA LEU A 10 3.23 -2.79 -19.21
C LEU A 10 3.87 -3.72 -20.24
N LYS A 11 4.56 -3.20 -21.27
CA LYS A 11 5.32 -4.03 -22.23
C LYS A 11 6.42 -4.86 -21.56
N LYS A 12 6.85 -4.46 -20.36
CA LYS A 12 7.86 -5.18 -19.61
C LYS A 12 7.50 -5.32 -18.14
N LEU A 13 7.20 -6.55 -17.77
CA LEU A 13 6.97 -6.96 -16.40
C LEU A 13 8.26 -7.54 -15.79
N TYR A 14 8.38 -7.42 -14.48
CA TYR A 14 9.53 -7.86 -13.69
C TYR A 14 9.06 -8.69 -12.49
N LYS A 15 9.86 -9.68 -12.10
CA LYS A 15 9.79 -10.40 -10.83
C LYS A 15 10.96 -9.98 -9.94
N ALA A 16 10.96 -10.42 -8.68
CA ALA A 16 11.97 -10.05 -7.68
C ALA A 16 13.44 -10.25 -8.14
N GLY A 17 13.70 -11.28 -8.96
CA GLY A 17 15.03 -11.60 -9.47
C GLY A 17 15.51 -10.74 -10.64
N ASP A 18 14.63 -10.00 -11.29
CA ASP A 18 14.92 -9.31 -12.55
C ASP A 18 15.64 -7.97 -12.35
N MET A 19 16.43 -7.60 -13.36
CA MET A 19 17.13 -6.32 -13.41
C MET A 19 16.24 -5.24 -14.03
N VAL A 20 15.95 -4.19 -13.26
CA VAL A 20 15.17 -3.03 -13.67
C VAL A 20 16.00 -1.75 -13.62
N LYS A 21 15.75 -0.80 -14.52
CA LYS A 21 16.45 0.50 -14.59
C LYS A 21 15.84 1.52 -13.63
N ALA A 22 15.71 1.14 -12.35
CA ALA A 22 15.07 1.96 -11.31
C ALA A 22 16.08 2.67 -10.40
N ASP A 23 17.34 2.22 -10.37
CA ASP A 23 18.30 2.68 -9.38
C ASP A 23 18.68 4.13 -9.62
N CYS A 24 18.34 4.96 -8.64
CA CYS A 24 18.59 6.37 -8.59
C CYS A 24 19.75 6.69 -7.63
N GLY A 25 20.56 5.71 -7.21
CA GLY A 25 21.58 5.88 -6.19
C GLY A 25 21.00 6.12 -4.80
N GLY A 26 19.80 5.58 -4.53
CA GLY A 26 19.04 5.80 -3.30
C GLY A 26 18.39 7.19 -3.19
N CYS A 27 17.69 7.42 -2.08
CA CYS A 27 17.06 8.72 -1.80
C CYS A 27 18.12 9.79 -1.52
N GLN A 28 18.32 10.70 -2.48
CA GLN A 28 19.23 11.84 -2.40
C GLN A 28 18.53 13.13 -1.91
N GLY A 29 17.34 13.03 -1.31
CA GLY A 29 16.60 14.19 -0.79
C GLY A 29 15.94 15.09 -1.86
N CYS A 30 15.78 14.61 -3.09
CA CYS A 30 15.15 15.41 -4.16
C CYS A 30 13.66 15.72 -3.91
N SER A 31 13.03 15.07 -2.92
CA SER A 31 11.62 15.24 -2.53
C SER A 31 10.57 14.94 -3.61
N ALA A 32 10.96 14.57 -4.84
CA ALA A 32 10.05 14.40 -5.98
C ALA A 32 8.96 13.34 -5.73
N CYS A 33 9.28 12.23 -5.05
CA CYS A 33 8.30 11.19 -4.69
C CYS A 33 7.53 11.48 -3.38
N CYS A 34 7.76 12.64 -2.77
CA CYS A 34 7.15 13.05 -1.50
C CYS A 34 6.32 14.34 -1.64
N GLN A 35 6.03 14.77 -2.87
CA GLN A 35 5.25 15.98 -3.18
C GLN A 35 4.28 15.67 -4.31
N GLY A 36 3.14 16.38 -4.37
CA GLY A 36 2.15 16.21 -5.44
C GLY A 36 1.53 14.82 -5.49
N MET A 37 1.51 14.12 -4.36
CA MET A 37 1.04 12.73 -4.28
C MET A 37 -0.46 12.64 -3.95
N GLY A 38 -1.14 13.76 -3.65
CA GLY A 38 -2.54 13.79 -3.24
C GLY A 38 -2.87 12.71 -2.20
N ASP A 39 -3.92 11.94 -2.48
CA ASP A 39 -4.39 10.82 -1.65
C ASP A 39 -3.76 9.46 -2.05
N SER A 40 -2.76 9.47 -2.92
CA SER A 40 -2.38 8.31 -3.72
C SER A 40 -1.49 7.29 -2.98
N ILE A 41 -0.99 7.64 -1.79
CA ILE A 41 -0.19 6.76 -0.91
C ILE A 41 -1.12 6.03 0.07
N LYS A 42 -1.95 5.14 -0.47
CA LYS A 42 -2.80 4.23 0.32
C LYS A 42 -1.91 3.30 1.16
N LEU A 43 -2.31 3.06 2.40
CA LEU A 43 -1.60 2.25 3.37
C LEU A 43 -2.27 0.89 3.49
N ASP A 44 -1.47 -0.16 3.35
CA ASP A 44 -1.89 -1.50 3.72
C ASP A 44 -1.76 -1.73 5.24
N PRO A 45 -2.29 -2.83 5.79
CA PRO A 45 -2.20 -3.08 7.24
C PRO A 45 -0.76 -3.21 7.76
N LEU A 46 0.18 -3.66 6.94
CA LEU A 46 1.60 -3.77 7.32
C LEU A 46 2.24 -2.38 7.43
N ASP A 47 1.87 -1.45 6.56
CA ASP A 47 2.33 -0.08 6.62
C ASP A 47 1.90 0.60 7.92
N VAL A 48 0.63 0.44 8.32
CA VAL A 48 0.12 0.99 9.58
C VAL A 48 0.81 0.34 10.78
N TYR A 49 0.91 -1.00 10.82
CA TYR A 49 1.63 -1.71 11.88
C TYR A 49 3.07 -1.21 12.05
N ARG A 50 3.79 -0.99 10.93
CA ARG A 50 5.15 -0.46 10.96
C ARG A 50 5.21 0.97 11.47
N LEU A 51 4.28 1.82 11.07
CA LEU A 51 4.19 3.21 11.56
C LEU A 51 3.91 3.24 13.06
N GLU A 52 2.91 2.48 13.54
CA GLU A 52 2.58 2.39 14.96
C GLU A 52 3.79 1.92 15.77
N THR A 53 4.42 0.82 15.36
CA THR A 53 5.54 0.20 16.07
C THR A 53 6.76 1.13 16.14
N ASN A 54 7.12 1.79 15.03
CA ASN A 54 8.36 2.60 14.97
C ASN A 54 8.18 4.03 15.50
N LEU A 55 6.95 4.57 15.50
CA LEU A 55 6.67 5.89 16.04
C LEU A 55 6.17 5.83 17.49
N GLY A 56 5.79 4.66 17.98
CA GLY A 56 5.17 4.50 19.31
C GLY A 56 3.81 5.18 19.38
N LEU A 57 3.06 5.15 18.29
CA LEU A 57 1.75 5.79 18.15
C LEU A 57 0.68 4.73 17.92
N THR A 58 -0.53 4.99 18.37
CA THR A 58 -1.72 4.20 18.02
C THR A 58 -2.28 4.62 16.66
N PHE A 59 -3.12 3.78 16.06
CA PHE A 59 -3.83 4.12 14.83
C PHE A 59 -4.64 5.42 14.95
N GLU A 60 -5.27 5.69 16.10
CA GLU A 60 -6.00 6.94 16.37
C GLU A 60 -5.05 8.15 16.36
N GLU A 61 -3.88 8.05 16.99
CA GLU A 61 -2.88 9.13 16.99
C GLU A 61 -2.28 9.35 15.59
N LEU A 62 -2.10 8.28 14.80
CA LEU A 62 -1.71 8.37 13.41
C LEU A 62 -2.81 9.08 12.59
N MET A 63 -4.08 8.74 12.76
CA MET A 63 -5.22 9.39 12.10
C MET A 63 -5.32 10.89 12.43
N ASN A 64 -4.98 11.28 13.65
CA ASN A 64 -5.02 12.69 14.05
C ASN A 64 -4.01 13.55 13.27
N ARG A 65 -2.81 13.03 12.98
CA ARG A 65 -1.69 13.84 12.49
C ARG A 65 -1.14 13.44 11.12
N HIS A 66 -1.12 12.15 10.82
CA HIS A 66 -0.34 11.56 9.73
C HIS A 66 -1.17 10.86 8.65
N ILE A 67 -2.34 10.34 9.02
CA ILE A 67 -3.20 9.53 8.16
C ILE A 67 -4.53 10.25 7.95
N GLU A 68 -5.13 10.02 6.80
CA GLU A 68 -6.51 10.39 6.48
C GLU A 68 -7.19 9.20 5.78
N LEU A 69 -8.52 9.13 5.84
CA LEU A 69 -9.29 8.07 5.20
C LEU A 69 -9.88 8.61 3.89
N HIS A 70 -9.80 7.80 2.84
CA HIS A 70 -10.38 8.11 1.54
C HIS A 70 -11.09 6.89 0.97
N ILE A 71 -12.14 7.16 0.19
CA ILE A 71 -12.84 6.12 -0.55
C ILE A 71 -12.05 5.84 -1.82
N THR A 72 -11.76 4.57 -2.09
CA THR A 72 -11.04 4.10 -3.28
C THR A 72 -11.66 2.80 -3.73
N GLU A 73 -12.24 2.80 -4.94
CA GLU A 73 -12.85 1.60 -5.54
C GLU A 73 -13.87 0.93 -4.59
N GLY A 74 -14.71 1.73 -3.92
CA GLY A 74 -15.73 1.24 -2.97
C GLY A 74 -15.23 0.89 -1.56
N SER A 75 -13.92 0.95 -1.31
CA SER A 75 -13.31 0.69 0.00
C SER A 75 -12.84 1.98 0.68
N ILE A 76 -13.05 2.11 1.99
CA ILE A 76 -12.46 3.19 2.81
C ILE A 76 -11.08 2.73 3.27
N LEU A 77 -10.02 3.38 2.78
CA LEU A 77 -8.64 3.03 3.08
C LEU A 77 -7.88 4.24 3.67
N PRO A 78 -6.95 4.00 4.60
CA PRO A 78 -6.03 5.03 5.06
C PRO A 78 -5.01 5.40 3.97
N ASN A 79 -4.67 6.68 3.85
CA ASN A 79 -3.47 7.17 3.17
C ASN A 79 -2.69 8.17 4.02
N LEU A 80 -1.42 8.37 3.64
CA LEU A 80 -0.64 9.46 4.20
C LEU A 80 -1.29 10.81 3.87
N ARG A 81 -1.33 11.69 4.87
CA ARG A 81 -1.73 13.09 4.71
C ARG A 81 -0.64 13.87 3.97
N MET A 82 -1.08 14.73 3.05
CA MET A 82 -0.25 15.73 2.40
C MET A 82 -0.52 17.12 3.00
N GLN A 83 0.49 17.99 3.02
CA GLN A 83 0.44 19.30 3.67
C GLN A 83 0.75 20.45 2.71
N GLY A 84 -0.01 21.54 2.91
CA GLY A 84 0.18 22.81 2.21
C GLY A 84 -0.13 22.74 0.72
N THR A 85 0.05 23.86 0.03
CA THR A 85 -0.27 24.02 -1.40
C THR A 85 0.63 23.20 -2.33
N LYS A 86 1.75 22.69 -1.82
CA LYS A 86 2.69 21.82 -2.55
C LYS A 86 2.44 20.33 -2.32
N GLU A 87 1.40 19.97 -1.57
CA GLU A 87 1.06 18.59 -1.22
C GLU A 87 2.27 17.79 -0.72
N ARG A 88 3.00 18.37 0.24
CA ARG A 88 4.18 17.72 0.81
C ARG A 88 3.75 16.62 1.76
N CYS A 89 4.31 15.42 1.64
CA CYS A 89 4.09 14.34 2.59
C CYS A 89 4.38 14.80 4.02
N ILE A 90 3.49 14.46 4.97
CA ILE A 90 3.61 14.78 6.40
C ILE A 90 4.97 14.35 7.01
N PHE A 91 5.58 13.30 6.48
CA PHE A 91 6.86 12.78 6.95
C PHE A 91 8.08 13.38 6.24
N LEU A 92 7.91 14.35 5.35
CA LEU A 92 9.01 15.03 4.67
C LEU A 92 9.51 16.21 5.53
N ASN A 93 10.71 16.07 6.10
CA ASN A 93 11.30 17.13 6.93
C ASN A 93 11.73 18.36 6.11
N GLU A 94 12.21 19.40 6.80
CA GLU A 94 12.66 20.65 6.21
C GLU A 94 13.88 20.48 5.28
N GLU A 95 14.72 19.48 5.54
CA GLU A 95 15.89 19.11 4.71
C GLU A 95 15.51 18.30 3.45
N GLY A 96 14.21 18.05 3.21
CA GLY A 96 13.75 17.27 2.08
C GLY A 96 13.99 15.75 2.23
N ARG A 97 14.10 15.26 3.45
CA ARG A 97 14.29 13.84 3.79
C ARG A 97 13.05 13.27 4.47
N CYS A 98 12.67 12.05 4.05
CA CYS A 98 11.60 11.31 4.68
C CYS A 98 12.08 10.79 6.06
N VAL A 99 11.43 11.23 7.15
CA VAL A 99 11.85 10.84 8.52
C VAL A 99 11.53 9.38 8.83
N VAL A 100 10.57 8.79 8.13
CA VAL A 100 10.20 7.37 8.24
C VAL A 100 10.85 6.49 7.18
N HIS A 101 11.89 6.98 6.48
CA HIS A 101 12.42 6.29 5.29
C HIS A 101 12.76 4.81 5.52
N GLY A 102 13.30 4.45 6.70
CA GLY A 102 13.66 3.08 7.05
C GLY A 102 12.46 2.11 7.08
N PHE A 103 11.28 2.59 7.47
CA PHE A 103 10.04 1.84 7.62
C PHE A 103 8.89 2.44 6.80
N ARG A 104 9.23 3.14 5.71
CA ARG A 104 8.28 3.81 4.82
C ARG A 104 7.26 2.83 4.21
N PRO A 105 6.05 3.31 3.86
CA PRO A 105 5.02 2.49 3.26
C PRO A 105 5.45 1.73 2.00
N GLY A 106 4.77 0.62 1.72
CA GLY A 106 5.02 -0.25 0.57
C GLY A 106 5.01 0.52 -0.76
N LEU A 107 4.03 1.40 -0.96
CA LEU A 107 3.95 2.25 -2.16
C LEU A 107 5.14 3.22 -2.28
N CYS A 108 5.58 3.83 -1.17
CA CYS A 108 6.76 4.70 -1.17
C CYS A 108 8.05 3.92 -1.46
N ARG A 109 8.11 2.65 -1.06
CA ARG A 109 9.25 1.75 -1.28
C ARG A 109 9.30 1.21 -2.71
N LEU A 110 8.13 0.99 -3.31
CA LEU A 110 8.00 0.55 -4.70
C LEU A 110 8.53 1.60 -5.68
N PHE A 111 8.14 2.86 -5.51
CA PHE A 111 8.43 3.94 -6.46
C PHE A 111 9.88 3.90 -6.97
N PRO A 112 10.14 3.98 -8.28
CA PRO A 112 9.20 4.20 -9.38
C PRO A 112 8.59 2.91 -9.95
N LEU A 113 8.66 1.79 -9.22
CA LEU A 113 7.94 0.58 -9.62
C LEU A 113 6.46 0.68 -9.23
N GLY A 114 5.61 0.06 -10.03
CA GLY A 114 4.23 -0.27 -9.68
C GLY A 114 4.03 -1.78 -9.64
N ARG A 115 2.82 -2.21 -9.31
CA ARG A 115 2.39 -3.61 -9.36
C ARG A 115 1.26 -3.80 -10.36
N TYR A 116 1.40 -4.78 -11.22
CA TYR A 116 0.38 -5.24 -12.14
C TYR A 116 -0.15 -6.58 -11.63
N TYR A 117 -1.42 -6.61 -11.22
CA TYR A 117 -2.05 -7.78 -10.58
C TYR A 117 -2.80 -8.61 -11.62
N GLU A 118 -2.58 -9.93 -11.61
CA GLU A 118 -3.19 -10.89 -12.53
C GLU A 118 -3.26 -12.27 -11.85
N GLU A 119 -4.37 -12.98 -12.01
CA GLU A 119 -4.54 -14.39 -11.57
C GLU A 119 -4.12 -14.73 -10.12
N GLY A 120 -4.36 -13.83 -9.15
CA GLY A 120 -4.01 -14.08 -7.75
C GLY A 120 -2.56 -13.70 -7.38
N GLU A 121 -1.75 -13.28 -8.36
CA GLU A 121 -0.38 -12.82 -8.18
C GLU A 121 -0.21 -11.38 -8.70
N PHE A 122 1.04 -10.90 -8.69
CA PHE A 122 1.42 -9.71 -9.42
C PHE A 122 2.82 -9.80 -10.00
N SER A 123 3.09 -8.89 -10.92
CA SER A 123 4.43 -8.55 -11.40
C SER A 123 4.69 -7.06 -11.19
N TYR A 124 5.95 -6.66 -11.17
CA TYR A 124 6.30 -5.25 -11.12
C TYR A 124 6.40 -4.67 -12.53
N TYR A 125 6.12 -3.38 -12.66
CA TYR A 125 6.43 -2.61 -13.87
C TYR A 125 7.16 -1.32 -13.48
N LEU A 126 7.93 -0.77 -14.41
CA LEU A 126 8.65 0.49 -14.17
C LEU A 126 7.82 1.65 -14.69
N GLN A 127 7.44 2.59 -13.83
CA GLN A 127 6.82 3.84 -14.23
C GLN A 127 7.90 4.77 -14.81
N SER A 128 8.10 4.70 -16.12
CA SER A 128 9.29 5.25 -16.78
C SER A 128 9.37 6.78 -16.69
N GLN A 129 8.21 7.45 -16.69
CA GLN A 129 8.07 8.92 -16.70
C GLN A 129 8.00 9.55 -15.30
N GLU A 130 7.69 8.77 -14.27
CA GLU A 130 7.33 9.30 -12.94
C GLU A 130 8.53 9.78 -12.12
N CYS A 131 9.70 9.15 -12.29
CA CYS A 131 10.92 9.61 -11.63
C CYS A 131 11.76 10.47 -12.59
N PRO A 132 11.96 11.78 -12.29
CA PRO A 132 12.64 12.73 -13.19
C PRO A 132 14.15 12.54 -13.27
N LYS A 133 14.74 11.66 -12.43
CA LYS A 133 16.18 11.43 -12.43
C LYS A 133 16.63 10.80 -13.74
N LYS A 134 17.56 11.47 -14.41
CA LYS A 134 18.24 10.96 -15.61
C LYS A 134 19.29 9.91 -15.24
N ASN A 135 19.68 9.08 -16.20
CA ASN A 135 20.77 8.11 -16.08
C ASN A 135 20.60 7.08 -14.95
N LYS A 136 19.37 6.61 -14.70
CA LYS A 136 19.09 5.50 -13.77
C LYS A 136 19.92 4.26 -14.14
N THR A 137 20.45 3.55 -13.15
CA THR A 137 21.22 2.31 -13.32
C THR A 137 20.33 1.08 -13.16
N LYS A 138 20.84 -0.10 -13.55
CA LYS A 138 20.13 -1.36 -13.35
C LYS A 138 20.33 -1.88 -11.93
N ILE A 139 19.27 -2.37 -11.30
CA ILE A 139 19.29 -3.04 -9.99
C ILE A 139 18.30 -4.21 -10.01
N LYS A 140 18.55 -5.25 -9.19
CA LYS A 140 17.55 -6.31 -8.98
C LYS A 140 16.34 -5.73 -8.26
N VAL A 141 15.12 -6.08 -8.68
CA VAL A 141 13.88 -5.63 -8.02
C VAL A 141 13.91 -5.92 -6.52
N GLY A 142 14.28 -7.14 -6.11
CA GLY A 142 14.31 -7.47 -4.68
C GLY A 142 15.32 -6.63 -3.89
N LYS A 143 16.47 -6.29 -4.50
CA LYS A 143 17.46 -5.40 -3.89
C LYS A 143 16.97 -3.95 -3.84
N TRP A 144 16.20 -3.51 -4.83
CA TRP A 144 15.59 -2.18 -4.84
C TRP A 144 14.57 -2.01 -3.72
N LEU A 145 13.71 -3.00 -3.54
CA LEU A 145 12.67 -2.97 -2.51
C LEU A 145 13.28 -3.05 -1.12
N ASP A 146 14.32 -3.87 -0.92
CA ASP A 146 15.02 -3.99 0.37
C ASP A 146 14.03 -4.31 1.51
N ILE A 147 13.12 -5.27 1.24
CA ILE A 147 12.11 -5.73 2.18
C ILE A 147 12.61 -7.03 2.83
N PRO A 148 12.61 -7.13 4.17
CA PRO A 148 12.88 -8.39 4.84
C PRO A 148 11.88 -9.46 4.42
N ASP A 149 12.37 -10.64 4.02
CA ASP A 149 11.56 -11.73 3.46
C ASP A 149 10.56 -11.25 2.39
N LEU A 150 11.11 -10.84 1.24
CA LEU A 150 10.31 -10.33 0.13
C LEU A 150 9.19 -11.28 -0.31
N LYS A 151 9.41 -12.61 -0.21
CA LYS A 151 8.41 -13.59 -0.61
C LYS A 151 7.16 -13.49 0.27
N LYS A 152 7.33 -13.49 1.61
CA LYS A 152 6.19 -13.28 2.53
C LYS A 152 5.49 -11.96 2.28
N TYR A 153 6.24 -10.90 2.01
CA TYR A 153 5.66 -9.61 1.68
C TYR A 153 4.83 -9.62 0.38
N GLU A 154 5.33 -10.27 -0.67
CA GLU A 154 4.61 -10.41 -1.95
C GLU A 154 3.32 -11.21 -1.77
N GLU A 155 3.37 -12.31 -1.02
CA GLU A 155 2.18 -13.11 -0.67
C GLU A 155 1.13 -12.29 0.09
N PHE A 156 1.55 -11.54 1.11
CA PHE A 156 0.69 -10.61 1.84
C PHE A 156 0.06 -9.55 0.93
N ALA A 157 0.89 -8.88 0.12
CA ALA A 157 0.44 -7.80 -0.74
C ALA A 157 -0.57 -8.29 -1.79
N ALA A 158 -0.38 -9.49 -2.34
CA ALA A 158 -1.34 -10.13 -3.23
C ALA A 158 -2.65 -10.44 -2.48
N LYS A 159 -2.58 -11.12 -1.34
CA LYS A 159 -3.78 -11.47 -0.54
C LYS A 159 -4.60 -10.24 -0.15
N TRP A 160 -3.93 -9.16 0.27
CA TRP A 160 -4.59 -7.89 0.60
C TRP A 160 -5.28 -7.27 -0.62
N HIS A 161 -4.60 -7.23 -1.77
CA HIS A 161 -5.19 -6.72 -3.01
C HIS A 161 -6.45 -7.50 -3.42
N PHE A 162 -6.35 -8.83 -3.47
CA PHE A 162 -7.48 -9.67 -3.90
C PHE A 162 -8.61 -9.70 -2.87
N LEU A 163 -8.34 -9.54 -1.58
CA LEU A 163 -9.39 -9.33 -0.58
C LEU A 163 -10.20 -8.06 -0.87
N LEU A 164 -9.53 -6.93 -1.12
CA LEU A 164 -10.21 -5.66 -1.44
C LEU A 164 -11.00 -5.76 -2.75
N LYS A 165 -10.47 -6.48 -3.76
CA LYS A 165 -11.18 -6.77 -5.01
C LYS A 165 -12.45 -7.60 -4.76
N ASP A 166 -12.35 -8.62 -3.92
CA ASP A 166 -13.48 -9.47 -3.53
C ASP A 166 -14.58 -8.70 -2.79
N ILE A 167 -14.19 -7.80 -1.89
CA ILE A 167 -15.09 -6.89 -1.16
C ILE A 167 -15.78 -5.97 -2.15
N ARG A 168 -15.03 -5.32 -3.04
CA ARG A 168 -15.59 -4.43 -4.05
C ARG A 168 -16.61 -5.13 -4.92
N ASN A 169 -16.26 -6.28 -5.49
CA ASN A 169 -17.15 -7.04 -6.37
C ASN A 169 -18.46 -7.40 -5.65
N LEU A 170 -18.39 -7.82 -4.38
CA LEU A 170 -19.57 -8.09 -3.56
C LEU A 170 -20.43 -6.83 -3.37
N LEU A 171 -19.82 -5.69 -3.05
CA LEU A 171 -20.55 -4.44 -2.84
C LEU A 171 -21.20 -3.92 -4.13
N GLU A 172 -20.51 -4.04 -5.27
CA GLU A 172 -21.05 -3.71 -6.60
C GLU A 172 -22.21 -4.63 -7.01
N GLU A 173 -22.14 -5.92 -6.68
CA GLU A 173 -23.22 -6.90 -6.92
C GLU A 173 -24.46 -6.59 -6.08
N LYS A 174 -24.27 -6.27 -4.80
CA LYS A 174 -25.37 -6.07 -3.84
C LYS A 174 -26.04 -4.71 -3.96
N GLN A 175 -25.29 -3.66 -4.33
CA GLN A 175 -25.76 -2.27 -4.43
C GLN A 175 -26.50 -1.78 -3.16
N ASP A 176 -26.06 -2.25 -2.00
CA ASP A 176 -26.65 -1.92 -0.69
C ASP A 176 -25.74 -0.94 0.06
N GLU A 177 -26.25 0.27 0.30
CA GLU A 177 -25.52 1.35 0.96
C GLU A 177 -25.21 1.04 2.44
N GLN A 178 -26.15 0.39 3.14
CA GLN A 178 -25.97 0.02 4.53
C GLN A 178 -24.90 -1.06 4.66
N LEU A 179 -24.97 -2.10 3.82
CA LEU A 179 -23.94 -3.14 3.75
C LEU A 179 -22.58 -2.54 3.39
N THR A 180 -22.54 -1.61 2.43
CA THR A 180 -21.30 -0.91 2.03
C THR A 180 -20.66 -0.22 3.22
N LYS A 181 -21.45 0.52 4.00
CA LYS A 181 -20.97 1.22 5.19
C LYS A 181 -20.49 0.24 6.26
N GLU A 182 -21.29 -0.76 6.59
CA GLU A 182 -20.98 -1.75 7.63
C GLU A 182 -19.71 -2.55 7.30
N LEU A 183 -19.58 -3.02 6.05
CA LEU A 183 -18.43 -3.80 5.61
C LEU A 183 -17.16 -2.96 5.61
N ASN A 184 -17.22 -1.71 5.16
CA ASN A 184 -16.09 -0.78 5.22
C ASN A 184 -15.64 -0.50 6.65
N MET A 185 -16.58 -0.26 7.56
CA MET A 185 -16.27 -0.07 8.98
C MET A 185 -15.69 -1.33 9.61
N TYR A 186 -16.18 -2.51 9.22
CA TYR A 186 -15.66 -3.79 9.68
C TYR A 186 -14.21 -4.00 9.21
N VAL A 187 -13.90 -3.71 7.95
CA VAL A 187 -12.53 -3.78 7.40
C VAL A 187 -11.60 -2.82 8.13
N LEU A 188 -12.02 -1.57 8.35
CA LEU A 188 -11.23 -0.59 9.10
C LEU A 188 -10.93 -1.09 10.52
N ASN A 189 -11.93 -1.58 11.23
CA ASN A 189 -11.75 -2.07 12.60
C ASN A 189 -10.87 -3.32 12.63
N LEU A 190 -11.15 -4.30 11.79
CA LEU A 190 -10.44 -5.57 11.80
C LEU A 190 -8.97 -5.43 11.41
N PHE A 191 -8.64 -4.62 10.39
CA PHE A 191 -7.30 -4.56 9.84
C PHE A 191 -6.45 -3.37 10.31
N TYR A 192 -7.06 -2.34 10.89
CA TYR A 192 -6.35 -1.11 11.28
C TYR A 192 -6.60 -0.69 12.73
N THR A 193 -7.86 -0.55 13.16
CA THR A 193 -8.17 -0.07 14.53
C THR A 193 -7.79 -1.09 15.60
N ASN A 194 -8.05 -2.38 15.36
CA ASN A 194 -7.65 -3.45 16.27
C ASN A 194 -6.12 -3.59 16.22
N PRO A 195 -5.39 -3.26 17.31
CA PRO A 195 -3.94 -3.21 17.28
C PRO A 195 -3.36 -4.59 16.96
N TYR A 196 -2.29 -4.63 16.18
CA TYR A 196 -1.45 -5.82 16.09
C TYR A 196 -0.52 -5.88 17.30
N GLU A 197 -0.26 -7.07 17.80
CA GLU A 197 0.66 -7.27 18.90
C GLU A 197 2.10 -7.00 18.45
N SER A 198 2.73 -6.00 19.07
CA SER A 198 4.13 -5.66 18.82
C SER A 198 5.06 -6.78 19.31
N GLY A 199 5.99 -7.21 18.45
CA GLY A 199 6.93 -8.29 18.74
C GLY A 199 6.45 -9.69 18.32
N ALA A 200 5.17 -9.85 17.98
CA ALA A 200 4.66 -11.05 17.32
C ALA A 200 4.84 -10.95 15.79
N ASP A 201 4.73 -12.09 15.08
CA ASP A 201 4.78 -12.11 13.62
C ASP A 201 3.49 -11.47 13.05
N PHE A 202 3.64 -10.32 12.40
CA PHE A 202 2.53 -9.62 11.74
C PHE A 202 1.79 -10.51 10.73
N TYR A 203 2.51 -11.33 9.97
CA TYR A 203 1.91 -12.13 8.90
C TYR A 203 0.97 -13.19 9.49
N ILE A 204 1.30 -13.79 10.63
CA ILE A 204 0.41 -14.75 11.31
C ILE A 204 -0.89 -14.05 11.73
N GLN A 205 -0.79 -12.91 12.42
CA GLN A 205 -1.96 -12.14 12.85
C GLN A 205 -2.81 -11.66 11.67
N PHE A 206 -2.18 -11.26 10.56
CA PHE A 206 -2.87 -10.88 9.33
C PHE A 206 -3.62 -12.07 8.72
N GLU A 207 -3.03 -13.26 8.64
CA GLU A 207 -3.71 -14.45 8.10
C GLU A 207 -4.94 -14.83 8.92
N GLU A 208 -4.88 -14.74 10.26
CA GLU A 208 -6.03 -14.99 11.13
C GLU A 208 -7.19 -14.03 10.83
N ARG A 209 -6.88 -12.72 10.71
CA ARG A 209 -7.86 -11.69 10.34
C ARG A 209 -8.40 -11.89 8.93
N LEU A 210 -7.54 -12.29 7.99
CA LEU A 210 -7.93 -12.62 6.61
C LEU A 210 -8.90 -13.81 6.56
N GLU A 211 -8.67 -14.86 7.36
CA GLU A 211 -9.57 -16.00 7.44
C GLU A 211 -10.95 -15.60 7.99
N GLN A 212 -10.98 -14.78 9.05
CA GLN A 212 -12.22 -14.22 9.60
C GLN A 212 -13.00 -13.45 8.53
N MET A 213 -12.31 -12.57 7.79
CA MET A 213 -12.92 -11.79 6.72
C MET A 213 -13.46 -12.66 5.58
N ARG A 214 -12.70 -13.70 5.16
CA ARG A 214 -13.14 -14.64 4.12
C ARG A 214 -14.39 -15.42 4.53
N LYS A 215 -14.49 -15.86 5.79
CA LYS A 215 -15.70 -16.51 6.33
C LYS A 215 -16.91 -15.58 6.25
N LEU A 216 -16.75 -14.32 6.66
CA LEU A 216 -17.81 -13.32 6.57
C LEU A 216 -18.27 -13.11 5.11
N LEU A 217 -17.33 -12.93 4.18
CA LEU A 217 -17.65 -12.76 2.76
C LEU A 217 -18.38 -13.97 2.18
N SER A 218 -18.04 -15.20 2.61
CA SER A 218 -18.76 -16.41 2.17
C SER A 218 -20.21 -16.40 2.62
N VAL A 219 -20.50 -15.96 3.85
CA VAL A 219 -21.88 -15.88 4.38
C VAL A 219 -22.67 -14.81 3.65
N LEU A 220 -22.08 -13.63 3.43
CA LEU A 220 -22.73 -12.52 2.72
C LEU A 220 -23.07 -12.86 1.26
N ARG A 221 -22.25 -13.69 0.60
CA ARG A 221 -22.51 -14.23 -0.75
C ARG A 221 -23.63 -15.26 -0.77
N GLN A 222 -23.78 -16.08 0.27
CA GLN A 222 -24.82 -17.11 0.35
C GLN A 222 -26.20 -16.55 0.69
N ASN A 223 -26.25 -15.42 1.41
CA ASN A 223 -27.50 -14.70 1.72
C ASN A 223 -27.90 -13.72 0.60
N ALA A 224 -27.61 -14.06 -0.67
CA ALA A 224 -27.96 -13.30 -1.88
C ALA A 224 -29.20 -13.85 -2.55
#